data_AF-A0A0S8EGH7-F1
#
_entry.id   AF-A0A0S8EGH7-F1
#
_cell.length_a   1.000
_cell.length_b   1.000
_cell.length_c   1.000
_cell.angle_alpha   90.00
_cell.angle_beta   90.00
_cell.angle_gamma   90.00
#
_symmetry.space_group_name_H-M   'P 1'
#
loop_
_entity.id
_entity.type
_entity.pdbx_description
1 polymer ?
#
loop_
_entity_poly.entity_id
_entity_poly.type
_entity_poly.pdbx_seq_one_letter_code
_entity_poly.pdbx_strand_id
1 'polypeptide(L)'
;MNSPLRRSRHVAAQVLTIAGLALLVAGCRQAAEQRQLTILLVEYKGPEAADSAQRLVKELASQGLSDAYTVEGVEYAGVCVGRYDSWKDPEADRMLKRVRVIRDGQGQYPFAGVMLVPVPEPLPKNPWPLEEVDGLFSLHIASWEAPGRMVSAQQYAGALRSRGYEAYVYHGPRLSMVTLGAFGMGIFDDPGKVGRPKAKPKIVDAKVLALIKEFPRMRLEGQETPPEAHVPTQLVRVPGKEPTGTAVARPKTLYRVTLSFVDTTTGLAEGRLRASGVAQGEAQLPTLVGALVKQLMAALPGDKVPRVGVVGVLADDPTAAGGRLDVTVLQALNAALQAAGAGKIRLFSQEGTRQMLDAARLVPEAVLRDPRPVKGFEALDYVVIASLVKTM
;
A
#
# COMPACT_ATOMS: atom_id res chain seq x y z
N MET A 1 -7.73 66.97 31.66
CA MET A 1 -7.56 66.87 30.20
C MET A 1 -7.32 65.41 29.84
N ASN A 2 -8.35 64.69 29.39
CA ASN A 2 -8.27 63.27 29.08
C ASN A 2 -7.99 63.07 27.58
N SER A 3 -6.88 62.41 27.26
CA SER A 3 -6.42 62.17 25.89
C SER A 3 -7.26 61.08 25.20
N PRO A 4 -7.88 61.35 24.03
CA PRO A 4 -8.78 60.42 23.34
C PRO A 4 -8.08 59.33 22.51
N LEU A 5 -6.75 59.25 22.52
CA LEU A 5 -5.99 58.42 21.55
C LEU A 5 -5.73 56.96 21.99
N ARG A 6 -6.18 56.52 23.18
CA ARG A 6 -5.93 55.14 23.67
C ARG A 6 -7.03 54.11 23.37
N ARG A 7 -8.21 54.51 22.86
CA ARG A 7 -9.32 53.57 22.58
C ARG A 7 -9.32 52.97 21.16
N SER A 8 -8.56 53.53 20.22
CA SER A 8 -8.57 53.10 18.81
C SER A 8 -7.79 51.81 18.53
N ARG A 9 -6.77 51.46 19.33
CA ARG A 9 -5.91 50.29 19.07
C ARG A 9 -6.52 48.95 19.47
N HIS A 10 -7.47 48.92 20.40
CA HIS A 10 -8.13 47.67 20.81
C HIS A 10 -9.26 47.23 19.87
N VAL A 11 -9.93 48.17 19.19
CA VAL A 11 -11.02 47.85 18.25
C VAL A 11 -10.46 47.32 16.92
N ALA A 12 -9.34 47.86 16.44
CA ALA A 12 -8.71 47.39 15.20
C ALA A 12 -8.14 45.97 15.32
N ALA A 13 -7.64 45.58 16.50
CA ALA A 13 -7.14 44.22 16.74
C ALA A 13 -8.27 43.17 16.78
N GLN A 14 -9.44 43.51 17.35
CA GLN A 14 -10.59 42.59 17.42
C GLN A 14 -11.28 42.36 16.07
N VAL A 15 -11.32 43.37 15.19
CA VAL A 15 -11.93 43.23 13.85
C VAL A 15 -11.08 42.34 12.92
N LEU A 16 -9.75 42.37 13.04
CA LEU A 16 -8.87 41.48 12.26
C LEU A 16 -8.98 40.00 12.68
N THR A 17 -9.24 39.70 13.95
CA THR A 17 -9.36 38.32 14.44
C THR A 17 -10.68 37.67 13.97
N ILE A 18 -11.77 38.44 13.90
CA ILE A 18 -13.08 37.93 13.47
C ILE A 18 -13.12 37.71 11.94
N ALA A 19 -12.50 38.60 11.15
CA ALA A 19 -12.42 38.43 9.70
C ALA A 19 -11.56 37.21 9.29
N GLY A 20 -10.47 36.93 10.01
CA GLY A 20 -9.66 35.73 9.79
C GLY A 20 -10.39 34.42 10.12
N LEU A 21 -11.24 34.42 11.16
CA LEU A 21 -12.05 33.26 11.54
C LEU A 21 -13.19 33.00 10.54
N ALA A 22 -13.83 34.06 10.03
CA ALA A 22 -14.92 33.95 9.05
C ALA A 22 -14.43 33.44 7.68
N LEU A 23 -13.22 33.82 7.25
CA LEU A 23 -12.59 33.27 6.04
C LEU A 23 -12.19 31.79 6.21
N LEU A 24 -11.80 31.35 7.41
CA LEU A 24 -11.57 29.94 7.72
C LEU A 24 -12.88 29.12 7.64
N VAL A 25 -13.99 29.65 8.18
CA VAL A 25 -15.28 28.95 8.18
C VAL A 25 -15.92 28.92 6.78
N ALA A 26 -15.79 29.98 5.99
CA ALA A 26 -16.27 30.00 4.61
C ALA A 26 -15.48 29.07 3.68
N GLY A 27 -14.15 28.99 3.85
CA GLY A 27 -13.30 28.04 3.13
C GLY A 27 -13.61 26.58 3.46
N CYS A 28 -13.95 26.26 4.73
CA CYS A 28 -14.37 24.92 5.12
C CYS A 28 -15.73 24.51 4.53
N ARG A 29 -16.66 25.44 4.29
CA ARG A 29 -17.97 25.11 3.71
C ARG A 29 -17.89 24.77 2.22
N GLN A 30 -16.99 25.41 1.48
CA GLN A 30 -16.82 25.15 0.04
C GLN A 30 -16.05 23.84 -0.24
N ALA A 31 -15.30 23.33 0.75
CA ALA A 31 -14.72 21.99 0.71
C ALA A 31 -15.72 20.88 1.09
N ALA A 32 -16.75 21.20 1.87
CA ALA A 32 -17.74 20.22 2.36
C ALA A 32 -18.87 19.91 1.36
N GLU A 33 -19.01 20.68 0.27
CA GLU A 33 -20.05 20.48 -0.77
C GLU A 33 -19.54 19.71 -2.00
N GLN A 34 -18.33 19.16 -1.96
CA GLN A 34 -17.80 18.37 -3.06
C GLN A 34 -18.40 16.96 -3.05
N ARG A 35 -19.35 16.70 -3.96
CA ARG A 35 -19.76 15.37 -4.44
C ARG A 35 -18.64 14.34 -4.29
N GLN A 36 -18.72 13.51 -3.24
CA GLN A 36 -17.56 12.76 -2.74
C GLN A 36 -17.34 11.43 -3.42
N LEU A 37 -18.27 10.95 -4.25
CA LEU A 37 -18.17 9.62 -4.86
C LEU A 37 -18.10 9.69 -6.37
N THR A 38 -17.40 8.73 -6.96
CA THR A 38 -17.31 8.49 -8.41
C THR A 38 -17.27 6.99 -8.67
N ILE A 39 -17.42 6.56 -9.91
CA ILE A 39 -17.17 5.17 -10.30
C ILE A 39 -15.77 5.10 -10.90
N LEU A 40 -14.85 4.43 -10.21
CA LEU A 40 -13.51 4.17 -10.73
C LEU A 40 -13.57 2.99 -11.71
N LEU A 41 -13.27 3.26 -12.98
CA LEU A 41 -13.29 2.28 -14.05
C LEU A 41 -11.99 1.48 -14.09
N VAL A 42 -10.85 2.17 -14.12
CA VAL A 42 -9.50 1.59 -14.22
C VAL A 42 -8.50 2.46 -13.49
N GLU A 43 -7.51 1.84 -12.86
CA GLU A 43 -6.31 2.50 -12.34
C GLU A 43 -5.09 2.04 -13.14
N TYR A 44 -4.34 2.99 -13.69
CA TYR A 44 -3.05 2.78 -14.33
C TYR A 44 -1.93 3.17 -13.39
N LYS A 45 -0.79 2.46 -13.45
CA LYS A 45 0.42 2.76 -12.67
C LYS A 45 1.62 2.92 -13.59
N GLY A 46 2.63 3.64 -13.12
CA GLY A 46 3.89 3.83 -13.82
C GLY A 46 3.93 5.09 -14.71
N PRO A 47 5.03 5.29 -15.48
CA PRO A 47 5.29 6.54 -16.17
C PRO A 47 4.29 6.87 -17.29
N GLU A 48 3.63 5.85 -17.86
CA GLU A 48 2.62 6.01 -18.91
C GLU A 48 1.18 6.05 -18.38
N ALA A 49 1.00 6.14 -17.05
CA ALA A 49 -0.32 6.04 -16.44
C ALA A 49 -1.25 7.16 -16.93
N ALA A 50 -0.78 8.41 -16.91
CA ALA A 50 -1.57 9.57 -17.33
C ALA A 50 -2.00 9.47 -18.80
N ASP A 51 -1.08 9.14 -19.70
CA ASP A 51 -1.36 8.98 -21.13
C ASP A 51 -2.33 7.82 -21.39
N SER A 52 -2.20 6.71 -20.67
CA SER A 52 -3.08 5.55 -20.78
C SER A 52 -4.49 5.86 -20.29
N ALA A 53 -4.62 6.55 -19.15
CA ALA A 53 -5.89 7.02 -18.64
C ALA A 53 -6.57 8.00 -19.62
N GLN A 54 -5.81 8.94 -20.19
CA GLN A 54 -6.33 9.92 -21.14
C GLN A 54 -6.79 9.27 -22.46
N ARG A 55 -6.08 8.24 -22.93
CA ARG A 55 -6.51 7.45 -24.10
C ARG A 55 -7.83 6.75 -23.84
N LEU A 56 -7.99 6.09 -22.69
CA LEU A 56 -9.23 5.41 -22.34
C LEU A 56 -10.41 6.39 -22.21
N VAL A 57 -10.21 7.59 -21.64
CA VAL A 57 -11.27 8.62 -21.61
C VAL A 57 -11.75 9.00 -23.01
N LYS A 58 -10.83 9.17 -23.96
CA LYS A 58 -11.18 9.47 -25.37
C LYS A 58 -11.94 8.32 -26.03
N GLU A 59 -11.54 7.09 -25.77
CA GLU A 59 -12.24 5.89 -26.26
C GLU A 59 -13.65 5.79 -25.68
N LEU A 60 -13.81 5.95 -24.37
CA LEU A 60 -15.10 5.91 -23.69
C LEU A 60 -16.06 7.00 -24.16
N ALA A 61 -15.54 8.19 -24.48
CA ALA A 61 -16.34 9.26 -25.07
C ALA A 61 -16.97 8.85 -26.42
N SER A 62 -16.23 8.12 -27.27
CA SER A 62 -16.77 7.59 -28.54
C SER A 62 -17.85 6.51 -28.34
N GLN A 63 -17.86 5.85 -27.18
CA GLN A 63 -18.89 4.89 -26.76
C GLN A 63 -20.05 5.55 -25.98
N GLY A 64 -20.09 6.88 -25.96
CA GLY A 64 -21.15 7.68 -25.34
C GLY A 64 -20.96 8.00 -23.86
N LEU A 65 -19.83 7.65 -23.24
CA LEU A 65 -19.48 8.05 -21.86
C LEU A 65 -18.63 9.32 -21.87
N SER A 66 -19.23 10.41 -22.31
CA SER A 66 -18.57 11.72 -22.38
C SER A 66 -18.30 12.35 -21.01
N ASP A 67 -18.85 11.79 -19.93
CA ASP A 67 -18.64 12.22 -18.55
C ASP A 67 -17.47 11.49 -17.85
N ALA A 68 -16.74 10.65 -18.59
CA ALA A 68 -15.50 10.06 -18.11
C ALA A 68 -14.40 11.12 -17.96
N TYR A 69 -13.62 11.05 -16.89
CA TYR A 69 -12.53 11.97 -16.59
C TYR A 69 -11.35 11.26 -15.94
N THR A 70 -10.17 11.87 -16.01
CA THR A 70 -8.96 11.36 -15.36
C THR A 70 -8.78 11.96 -13.97
N VAL A 71 -8.18 11.19 -13.06
CA VAL A 71 -7.71 11.65 -11.77
C VAL A 71 -6.27 11.20 -11.59
N GLU A 72 -5.37 12.13 -11.29
CA GLU A 72 -3.94 11.87 -11.14
C GLU A 72 -3.55 11.76 -9.66
N GLY A 73 -2.84 10.68 -9.34
CA GLY A 73 -2.16 10.46 -8.07
C GLY A 73 -0.64 10.53 -8.24
N VAL A 74 0.13 10.28 -7.15
CA VAL A 74 1.61 10.38 -7.18
C VAL A 74 2.19 9.33 -8.14
N GLU A 75 1.63 8.12 -8.11
CA GLU A 75 2.16 6.95 -8.83
C GLU A 75 1.11 6.28 -9.73
N TYR A 76 -0.05 6.91 -9.91
CA TYR A 76 -1.16 6.33 -10.66
C TYR A 76 -2.00 7.39 -11.36
N ALA A 77 -2.76 6.95 -12.36
CA ALA A 77 -3.83 7.72 -12.98
C ALA A 77 -5.09 6.85 -13.06
N GLY A 78 -6.20 7.34 -12.51
CA GLY A 78 -7.49 6.67 -12.53
C GLY A 78 -8.40 7.24 -13.61
N VAL A 79 -9.20 6.39 -14.25
CA VAL A 79 -10.32 6.79 -15.11
C VAL A 79 -11.60 6.63 -14.33
N CYS A 80 -12.31 7.74 -14.16
CA CYS A 80 -13.50 7.86 -13.33
C CYS A 80 -14.70 8.29 -14.19
N VAL A 81 -15.92 8.04 -13.71
CA VAL A 81 -17.15 8.50 -14.38
C VAL A 81 -18.21 8.93 -13.37
N GLY A 82 -18.85 10.06 -13.66
CA GLY A 82 -19.85 10.69 -12.81
C GLY A 82 -19.31 11.20 -11.47
N ARG A 83 -20.15 11.99 -10.78
CA ARG A 83 -19.88 12.52 -9.44
C ARG A 83 -21.17 12.50 -8.64
N TYR A 84 -21.15 11.83 -7.50
CA TYR A 84 -22.35 11.49 -6.74
C TYR A 84 -22.21 11.94 -5.29
N ASP A 85 -23.35 12.31 -4.71
CA ASP A 85 -23.41 12.83 -3.34
C ASP A 85 -23.47 11.71 -2.29
N SER A 86 -23.96 10.53 -2.67
CA SER A 86 -24.13 9.43 -1.73
C SER A 86 -24.05 8.05 -2.38
N TRP A 87 -23.79 7.04 -1.55
CA TRP A 87 -23.80 5.63 -1.95
C TRP A 87 -25.17 5.11 -2.42
N LYS A 88 -26.24 5.87 -2.17
CA LYS A 88 -27.63 5.55 -2.54
C LYS A 88 -28.15 6.45 -3.66
N ASP A 89 -27.26 7.15 -4.36
CA ASP A 89 -27.62 8.04 -5.44
C ASP A 89 -28.20 7.23 -6.62
N PRO A 90 -29.47 7.45 -7.01
CA PRO A 90 -30.08 6.70 -8.12
C PRO A 90 -29.39 6.98 -9.46
N GLU A 91 -28.69 8.10 -9.63
CA GLU A 91 -27.85 8.35 -10.83
C GLU A 91 -26.63 7.44 -10.85
N ALA A 92 -26.02 7.19 -9.70
CA ALA A 92 -24.89 6.26 -9.58
C ALA A 92 -25.31 4.83 -9.95
N ASP A 93 -26.48 4.38 -9.49
CA ASP A 93 -27.01 3.06 -9.85
C ASP A 93 -27.27 2.92 -11.35
N ARG A 94 -27.80 3.98 -11.99
CA ARG A 94 -28.00 4.01 -13.45
C ARG A 94 -26.67 3.95 -14.18
N MET A 95 -25.68 4.72 -13.73
CA MET A 95 -24.36 4.71 -14.34
C MET A 95 -23.66 3.37 -14.14
N LEU A 96 -23.70 2.76 -12.95
CA LEU A 96 -23.14 1.44 -12.68
C LEU A 96 -23.73 0.37 -13.61
N LYS A 97 -25.05 0.37 -13.81
CA LYS A 97 -25.70 -0.53 -14.77
C LYS A 97 -25.20 -0.31 -16.19
N ARG A 98 -25.04 0.96 -16.58
CA ARG A 98 -24.57 1.35 -17.90
C ARG A 98 -23.12 0.94 -18.16
N VAL A 99 -22.20 1.21 -17.23
CA VAL A 99 -20.78 0.91 -17.41
C VAL A 99 -20.49 -0.58 -17.40
N ARG A 100 -21.21 -1.37 -16.59
CA ARG A 100 -21.02 -2.82 -16.47
C ARG A 100 -21.38 -3.59 -17.73
N VAL A 101 -22.17 -3.00 -18.65
CA VAL A 101 -22.55 -3.65 -19.91
C VAL A 101 -21.71 -3.20 -21.11
N ILE A 102 -20.74 -2.30 -20.91
CA ILE A 102 -19.79 -1.90 -21.96
C ILE A 102 -18.92 -3.09 -22.34
N ARG A 103 -18.71 -3.26 -23.65
CA ARG A 103 -17.80 -4.27 -24.19
C ARG A 103 -16.59 -3.62 -24.86
N ASP A 104 -15.43 -4.22 -24.68
CA ASP A 104 -14.23 -3.84 -25.44
C ASP A 104 -14.25 -4.41 -26.87
N GLY A 105 -13.20 -4.12 -27.66
CA GLY A 105 -13.06 -4.64 -29.02
C GLY A 105 -12.95 -6.17 -29.12
N GLN A 106 -12.73 -6.87 -28.01
CA GLN A 106 -12.70 -8.33 -27.92
C GLN A 106 -14.03 -8.91 -27.39
N GLY A 107 -15.04 -8.06 -27.19
CA GLY A 107 -16.34 -8.44 -26.67
C GLY A 107 -16.37 -8.75 -25.17
N GLN A 108 -15.30 -8.46 -24.42
CA GLN A 108 -15.22 -8.67 -22.97
C GLN A 108 -15.89 -7.54 -22.21
N TYR A 109 -16.25 -7.77 -20.95
CA TYR A 109 -16.85 -6.77 -20.05
C TYR A 109 -15.80 -6.22 -19.07
N PRO A 110 -14.93 -5.26 -19.48
CA PRO A 110 -13.83 -4.79 -18.64
C PRO A 110 -14.28 -4.14 -17.33
N PHE A 111 -15.51 -3.62 -17.29
CA PHE A 111 -16.04 -2.88 -16.14
C PHE A 111 -17.11 -3.63 -15.35
N ALA A 112 -17.23 -4.95 -15.49
CA ALA A 112 -18.25 -5.74 -14.78
C ALA A 112 -18.16 -5.59 -13.23
N GLY A 113 -16.95 -5.40 -12.70
CA GLY A 113 -16.66 -5.32 -11.27
C GLY A 113 -16.56 -3.92 -10.66
N VAL A 114 -16.85 -2.84 -11.41
CA VAL A 114 -16.65 -1.48 -10.90
C VAL A 114 -17.65 -1.14 -9.79
N MET A 115 -17.23 -0.25 -8.90
CA MET A 115 -18.01 0.22 -7.76
C MET A 115 -17.83 1.73 -7.57
N LEU A 116 -18.74 2.31 -6.78
CA LEU A 116 -18.54 3.65 -6.25
C LEU A 116 -17.31 3.68 -5.34
N VAL A 117 -16.52 4.73 -5.44
CA VAL A 117 -15.38 5.01 -4.59
C VAL A 117 -15.35 6.50 -4.27
N PRO A 118 -14.71 6.92 -3.17
CA PRO A 118 -14.40 8.32 -2.96
C PRO A 118 -13.62 8.90 -4.15
N VAL A 119 -13.98 10.11 -4.61
CA VAL A 119 -13.21 10.81 -5.65
C VAL A 119 -11.78 10.96 -5.14
N PRO A 120 -10.77 10.41 -5.85
CA PRO A 120 -9.40 10.59 -5.44
C PRO A 120 -9.07 12.08 -5.48
N GLU A 121 -8.49 12.60 -4.39
CA GLU A 121 -8.10 14.00 -4.32
C GLU A 121 -6.90 14.23 -5.25
N PRO A 122 -6.94 15.21 -6.17
CA PRO A 122 -5.74 15.62 -6.88
C PRO A 122 -4.73 16.08 -5.84
N LEU A 123 -3.48 15.63 -5.97
CA LEU A 123 -2.44 16.01 -5.02
C LEU A 123 -2.20 17.51 -5.12
N PRO A 124 -2.54 18.29 -4.09
CA PRO A 124 -2.22 19.69 -4.11
C PRO A 124 -0.69 19.82 -4.03
N LYS A 125 -0.11 20.71 -4.83
CA LYS A 125 1.33 20.98 -4.80
C LYS A 125 1.76 21.18 -3.35
N ASN A 126 2.63 20.31 -2.85
CA ASN A 126 3.12 20.37 -1.48
C ASN A 126 4.47 21.08 -1.46
N PRO A 127 4.57 22.35 -1.03
CA PRO A 127 5.85 23.05 -0.95
C PRO A 127 6.71 22.60 0.23
N TRP A 128 6.18 21.78 1.15
CA TRP A 128 6.88 21.34 2.37
C TRP A 128 6.62 19.85 2.66
N PRO A 129 7.01 18.95 1.75
CA PRO A 129 6.90 17.52 1.97
C PRO A 129 7.81 17.07 3.12
N LEU A 130 7.26 16.27 4.03
CA LEU A 130 8.02 15.72 5.16
C LEU A 130 9.20 14.88 4.69
N GLU A 131 9.06 14.21 3.54
CA GLU A 131 10.05 13.29 2.97
C GLU A 131 11.35 13.99 2.56
N GLU A 132 11.28 15.29 2.23
CA GLU A 132 12.44 16.07 1.76
C GLU A 132 13.25 16.71 2.90
N VAL A 133 12.78 16.62 4.15
CA VAL A 133 13.44 17.30 5.27
C VAL A 133 14.78 16.66 5.63
N ASP A 134 15.69 17.48 6.16
CA ASP A 134 16.97 17.04 6.71
C ASP A 134 16.80 16.64 8.20
N GLY A 135 16.15 15.49 8.41
CA GLY A 135 15.88 14.95 9.74
C GLY A 135 15.45 13.49 9.67
N LEU A 136 15.59 12.81 10.81
CA LEU A 136 15.16 11.42 10.98
C LEU A 136 13.78 11.33 11.66
N PHE A 137 13.44 12.33 12.47
CA PHE A 137 12.19 12.40 13.20
C PHE A 137 11.50 13.75 13.01
N SER A 138 10.19 13.76 13.18
CA SER A 138 9.36 14.96 13.24
C SER A 138 8.25 14.74 14.27
N LEU A 139 7.77 15.79 14.93
CA LEU A 139 6.70 15.66 15.93
C LEU A 139 5.34 15.65 15.22
N HIS A 140 4.62 14.52 15.25
CA HIS A 140 3.28 14.41 14.66
C HIS A 140 2.23 15.05 15.58
N ILE A 141 1.57 16.09 15.04
CA ILE A 141 0.62 16.91 15.81
C ILE A 141 -0.80 16.93 15.27
N ALA A 142 -1.04 16.52 14.01
CA ALA A 142 -2.38 16.44 13.47
C ALA A 142 -2.52 15.45 12.31
N SER A 143 -3.70 14.86 12.15
CA SER A 143 -4.07 13.91 11.08
C SER A 143 -5.44 14.21 10.47
N TRP A 144 -5.58 13.90 9.18
CA TRP A 144 -6.83 13.94 8.41
C TRP A 144 -6.97 12.66 7.59
N GLU A 145 -8.14 12.03 7.65
CA GLU A 145 -8.53 10.83 6.90
C GLU A 145 -9.75 11.11 6.00
N ALA A 146 -10.57 12.11 6.34
CA ALA A 146 -11.75 12.47 5.59
C ALA A 146 -11.43 13.00 4.17
N PRO A 147 -12.39 12.97 3.23
CA PRO A 147 -12.24 13.64 1.94
C PRO A 147 -11.90 15.12 2.10
N GLY A 148 -10.96 15.60 1.29
CA GLY A 148 -10.33 16.92 1.42
C GLY A 148 -9.16 16.94 2.43
N ARG A 149 -8.71 15.78 2.93
CA ARG A 149 -7.60 15.68 3.90
C ARG A 149 -6.33 16.35 3.43
N MET A 150 -6.00 16.27 2.14
CA MET A 150 -4.71 16.78 1.66
C MET A 150 -4.68 18.30 1.73
N VAL A 151 -5.73 18.95 1.23
CA VAL A 151 -5.90 20.40 1.27
C VAL A 151 -5.98 20.89 2.72
N SER A 152 -6.74 20.21 3.57
CA SER A 152 -6.92 20.58 4.97
C SER A 152 -5.62 20.50 5.76
N ALA A 153 -4.83 19.44 5.56
CA ALA A 153 -3.51 19.28 6.16
C ALA A 153 -2.55 20.40 5.70
N GLN A 154 -2.53 20.73 4.41
CA GLN A 154 -1.68 21.80 3.88
C GLN A 154 -2.07 23.19 4.42
N GLN A 155 -3.36 23.49 4.50
CA GLN A 155 -3.87 24.72 5.11
C GLN A 155 -3.45 24.83 6.58
N TYR A 156 -3.60 23.75 7.35
CA TYR A 156 -3.20 23.73 8.75
C TYR A 156 -1.68 23.91 8.93
N ALA A 157 -0.87 23.21 8.14
CA ALA A 157 0.58 23.40 8.14
C ALA A 157 0.98 24.83 7.73
N GLY A 158 0.26 25.44 6.78
CA GLY A 158 0.43 26.85 6.40
C GLY A 158 0.15 27.80 7.57
N ALA A 159 -0.94 27.58 8.31
CA ALA A 159 -1.28 28.36 9.49
C ALA A 159 -0.19 28.24 10.59
N LEU A 160 0.37 27.05 10.80
CA LEU A 160 1.48 26.85 11.73
C LEU A 160 2.74 27.60 11.27
N ARG A 161 3.10 27.53 9.99
CA ARG A 161 4.23 28.29 9.45
C ARG A 161 4.07 29.80 9.60
N SER A 162 2.85 30.30 9.43
CA SER A 162 2.55 31.74 9.67
C SER A 162 2.78 32.17 11.12
N ARG A 163 2.78 31.22 12.07
CA ARG A 163 3.08 31.43 13.49
C ARG A 163 4.55 31.19 13.83
N GLY A 164 5.40 30.90 12.84
CA GLY A 164 6.83 30.68 13.02
C GLY A 164 7.24 29.23 13.30
N TYR A 165 6.31 28.26 13.22
CA TYR A 165 6.70 26.85 13.35
C TYR A 165 7.20 26.28 12.03
N GLU A 166 8.21 25.44 12.13
CA GLU A 166 8.70 24.60 11.05
C GLU A 166 7.73 23.41 10.85
N ALA A 167 6.72 23.56 9.99
CA ALA A 167 5.66 22.56 9.80
C ALA A 167 5.71 21.91 8.41
N TYR A 168 5.55 20.59 8.38
CA TYR A 168 5.59 19.75 7.19
C TYR A 168 4.32 18.95 7.01
N VAL A 169 4.10 18.45 5.79
CA VAL A 169 2.95 17.61 5.44
C VAL A 169 3.42 16.32 4.82
N TYR A 170 2.87 15.20 5.28
CA TYR A 170 3.01 13.88 4.67
C TYR A 170 1.65 13.40 4.18
N HIS A 171 1.57 12.96 2.92
CA HIS A 171 0.36 12.41 2.34
C HIS A 171 0.52 10.90 2.12
N GLY A 172 -0.02 10.11 3.05
CA GLY A 172 -0.11 8.67 2.89
C GLY A 172 -1.36 8.25 2.09
N PRO A 173 -1.49 6.94 1.76
CA PRO A 173 -2.62 6.43 0.98
C PRO A 173 -3.99 6.73 1.59
N ARG A 174 -4.09 6.70 2.93
CA ARG A 174 -5.36 6.86 3.66
C ARG A 174 -5.44 8.08 4.56
N LEU A 175 -4.29 8.68 4.87
CA LEU A 175 -4.20 9.74 5.88
C LEU A 175 -3.20 10.81 5.45
N SER A 176 -3.48 12.06 5.80
CA SER A 176 -2.54 13.18 5.70
C SER A 176 -2.12 13.58 7.11
N MET A 177 -0.81 13.70 7.32
CA MET A 177 -0.22 14.10 8.60
C MET A 177 0.39 15.48 8.51
N VAL A 178 0.26 16.24 9.58
CA VAL A 178 1.03 17.46 9.80
C VAL A 178 1.98 17.25 10.98
N THR A 179 3.24 17.57 10.73
CA THR A 179 4.31 17.39 11.71
C THR A 179 5.09 18.68 11.92
N LEU A 180 5.80 18.78 13.06
CA LEU A 180 6.64 19.93 13.42
C LEU A 180 8.09 19.54 13.60
N GLY A 181 8.98 20.33 13.01
CA GLY A 181 10.44 20.23 13.11
C GLY A 181 11.04 19.04 12.38
N ALA A 182 12.32 19.13 12.05
CA ALA A 182 13.13 18.04 11.54
C ALA A 182 14.25 17.77 12.55
N PHE A 183 14.33 16.55 13.06
CA PHE A 183 15.19 16.21 14.19
C PHE A 183 16.08 15.00 13.90
N GLY A 184 17.36 15.08 14.30
CA GLY A 184 18.29 13.95 14.23
C GLY A 184 18.20 13.00 15.43
N MET A 185 19.13 12.03 15.51
CA MET A 185 19.22 11.08 16.64
C MET A 185 19.58 11.75 17.97
N GLY A 186 20.20 12.94 17.94
CA GLY A 186 20.65 13.66 19.13
C GLY A 186 19.53 14.12 20.07
N ILE A 187 18.26 13.92 19.70
CA ILE A 187 17.12 14.23 20.56
C ILE A 187 16.89 13.23 21.69
N PHE A 188 17.58 12.10 21.66
CA PHE A 188 17.45 11.02 22.63
C PHE A 188 18.64 10.96 23.60
N ASP A 189 18.38 10.55 24.83
CA ASP A 189 19.42 10.26 25.83
C ASP A 189 20.38 9.15 25.37
N ASP A 190 19.84 8.14 24.70
CA ASP A 190 20.56 7.00 24.17
C ASP A 190 19.99 6.62 22.79
N PRO A 191 20.61 7.13 21.69
CA PRO A 191 20.26 6.80 20.32
C PRO A 191 20.20 5.28 20.04
N GLY A 192 21.00 4.47 20.74
CA GLY A 192 21.06 3.03 20.54
C GLY A 192 19.79 2.30 20.97
N LYS A 193 18.95 2.92 21.80
CA LYS A 193 17.66 2.39 22.26
C LYS A 193 16.52 2.60 21.25
N VAL A 194 16.66 3.51 20.29
CA VAL A 194 15.61 3.75 19.27
C VAL A 194 15.29 2.45 18.53
N GLY A 195 14.00 2.09 18.46
CA GLY A 195 13.52 0.86 17.82
C GLY A 195 13.63 -0.40 18.69
N ARG A 196 14.16 -0.34 19.92
CA ARG A 196 14.22 -1.51 20.82
C ARG A 196 12.89 -1.63 21.61
N PRO A 197 12.16 -2.77 21.52
CA PRO A 197 10.89 -2.93 22.21
C PRO A 197 10.97 -2.82 23.74
N LYS A 198 12.09 -3.28 24.32
CA LYS A 198 12.30 -3.36 25.78
C LYS A 198 13.01 -2.15 26.39
N ALA A 199 13.52 -1.23 25.57
CA ALA A 199 14.28 -0.08 26.03
C ALA A 199 13.85 1.15 25.22
N LYS A 200 12.97 1.98 25.78
CA LYS A 200 12.54 3.21 25.13
C LYS A 200 13.54 4.33 25.46
N PRO A 201 14.10 5.03 24.47
CA PRO A 201 14.91 6.21 24.72
C PRO A 201 14.04 7.34 25.31
N LYS A 202 14.65 8.20 26.11
CA LYS A 202 14.03 9.44 26.62
C LYS A 202 14.38 10.59 25.70
N ILE A 203 13.40 11.45 25.43
CA ILE A 203 13.64 12.70 24.69
C ILE A 203 14.31 13.68 25.65
N VAL A 204 15.48 14.21 25.26
CA VAL A 204 16.27 15.17 26.04
C VAL A 204 16.41 16.52 25.35
N ASP A 205 16.09 16.60 24.05
CA ASP A 205 16.17 17.85 23.30
C ASP A 205 15.13 18.88 23.80
N ALA A 206 15.62 20.05 24.18
CA ALA A 206 14.79 21.10 24.75
C ALA A 206 13.76 21.67 23.76
N LYS A 207 14.08 21.75 22.46
CA LYS A 207 13.17 22.23 21.41
C LYS A 207 12.02 21.23 21.25
N VAL A 208 12.29 19.93 21.19
CA VAL A 208 11.26 18.88 21.11
C VAL A 208 10.38 18.89 22.36
N LEU A 209 10.98 18.97 23.56
CA LEU A 209 10.21 19.02 24.82
C LEU A 209 9.31 20.26 24.90
N ALA A 210 9.78 21.42 24.41
CA ALA A 210 8.97 22.63 24.32
C ALA A 210 7.78 22.45 23.38
N LEU A 211 7.97 21.82 22.21
CA LEU A 211 6.90 21.52 21.27
C LEU A 211 5.88 20.52 21.83
N ILE A 212 6.32 19.46 22.52
CA ILE A 212 5.41 18.51 23.20
C ILE A 212 4.59 19.22 24.27
N LYS A 213 5.20 20.14 25.02
CA LYS A 213 4.48 20.92 26.02
C LYS A 213 3.43 21.85 25.40
N GLU A 214 3.76 22.46 24.26
CA GLU A 214 2.87 23.39 23.55
C GLU A 214 1.76 22.68 22.77
N PHE A 215 2.06 21.53 22.20
CA PHE A 215 1.13 20.66 21.47
C PHE A 215 1.03 19.31 22.20
N PRO A 216 0.39 19.23 23.38
CA PRO A 216 0.35 17.99 24.14
C PRO A 216 -0.56 16.92 23.53
N ARG A 217 -1.44 17.31 22.60
CA ARG A 217 -2.46 16.44 22.01
C ARG A 217 -2.47 16.57 20.51
N MET A 218 -2.66 15.44 19.85
CA MET A 218 -2.87 15.37 18.42
C MET A 218 -4.27 15.91 18.07
N ARG A 219 -4.35 16.66 16.96
CA ARG A 219 -5.62 17.06 16.36
C ARG A 219 -6.08 16.06 15.30
N LEU A 220 -7.37 15.76 15.29
CA LEU A 220 -7.99 14.91 14.27
C LEU A 220 -8.95 15.77 13.47
N GLU A 221 -8.82 15.74 12.14
CA GLU A 221 -9.61 16.58 11.23
C GLU A 221 -9.53 18.08 11.57
N GLY A 222 -8.36 18.53 12.06
CA GLY A 222 -8.13 19.91 12.50
C GLY A 222 -8.78 20.28 13.84
N GLN A 223 -9.54 19.37 14.46
CA GLN A 223 -10.17 19.57 15.75
C GLN A 223 -9.33 18.99 16.89
N GLU A 224 -9.44 19.58 18.08
CA GLU A 224 -8.85 18.97 19.28
C GLU A 224 -9.57 17.67 19.61
N THR A 225 -8.78 16.64 19.91
CA THR A 225 -9.36 15.37 20.34
C THR A 225 -10.12 15.57 21.64
N PRO A 226 -11.31 14.97 21.78
CA PRO A 226 -12.05 15.03 23.04
C PRO A 226 -11.19 14.43 24.15
N PRO A 227 -11.33 14.89 25.40
CA PRO A 227 -10.49 14.41 26.51
C PRO A 227 -10.45 12.88 26.60
N GLU A 228 -11.54 12.18 26.31
CA GLU A 228 -11.61 10.72 26.40
C GLU A 228 -10.75 10.00 25.36
N ALA A 229 -10.47 10.64 24.21
CA ALA A 229 -9.68 10.04 23.13
C ALA A 229 -8.17 10.21 23.31
N HIS A 230 -7.71 11.08 24.23
CA HIS A 230 -6.33 11.43 24.55
C HIS A 230 -5.26 10.79 23.65
N VAL A 231 -5.11 11.31 22.42
CA VAL A 231 -4.04 10.90 21.53
C VAL A 231 -2.87 11.86 21.75
N PRO A 232 -1.79 11.46 22.45
CA PRO A 232 -0.64 12.33 22.65
C PRO A 232 0.05 12.57 21.31
N THR A 233 0.68 13.73 21.16
CA THR A 233 1.63 13.93 20.05
C THR A 233 2.80 12.97 20.21
N GLN A 234 3.32 12.48 19.09
CA GLN A 234 4.38 11.48 19.10
C GLN A 234 5.44 11.83 18.05
N LEU A 235 6.69 11.50 18.35
CA LEU A 235 7.74 11.53 17.33
C LEU A 235 7.46 10.43 16.31
N VAL A 236 7.35 10.83 15.05
CA VAL A 236 7.28 9.91 13.91
C VAL A 236 8.59 9.97 13.16
N ARG A 237 8.93 8.86 12.51
CA ARG A 237 10.08 8.81 11.62
C ARG A 237 9.74 9.49 10.30
N VAL A 238 10.69 10.24 9.75
CA VAL A 238 10.57 10.79 8.40
C VAL A 238 10.57 9.62 7.39
N PRO A 239 9.55 9.50 6.52
CA PRO A 239 9.49 8.44 5.52
C PRO A 239 10.72 8.43 4.61
N GLY A 240 11.25 7.25 4.33
CA GLY A 240 12.44 7.07 3.49
C GLY A 240 13.79 7.43 4.14
N LYS A 241 13.80 7.92 5.39
CA LYS A 241 15.04 8.29 6.10
C LYS A 241 15.45 7.20 7.10
N GLU A 242 16.63 6.62 6.87
CA GLU A 242 17.27 5.65 7.78
C GLU A 242 18.38 6.33 8.60
N PRO A 243 18.57 6.00 9.89
CA PRO A 243 19.70 6.50 10.67
C PRO A 243 20.99 5.97 10.05
N THR A 244 21.76 6.87 9.44
CA THR A 244 23.00 6.56 8.71
C THR A 244 24.17 6.10 9.59
N GLY A 245 23.99 5.98 10.91
CA GLY A 245 25.09 5.83 11.86
C GLY A 245 25.10 4.56 12.71
N THR A 246 24.06 3.74 12.65
CA THR A 246 24.08 2.43 13.31
C THR A 246 23.83 1.38 12.26
N ALA A 247 24.86 0.61 11.95
CA ALA A 247 24.69 -0.74 11.41
C ALA A 247 23.99 -1.60 12.47
N VAL A 248 22.75 -1.24 12.84
CA VAL A 248 21.78 -2.23 13.29
C VAL A 248 21.77 -3.20 12.14
N ALA A 249 22.28 -4.41 12.38
CA ALA A 249 22.22 -5.50 11.41
C ALA A 249 20.82 -5.44 10.82
N ARG A 250 20.71 -5.09 9.53
CA ARG A 250 19.42 -4.95 8.85
C ARG A 250 18.59 -6.16 9.28
N PRO A 251 17.31 -5.99 9.68
CA PRO A 251 16.46 -7.14 9.97
C PRO A 251 16.69 -8.11 8.82
N LYS A 252 17.21 -9.31 9.15
CA LYS A 252 17.61 -10.27 8.12
C LYS A 252 16.38 -10.48 7.27
N THR A 253 16.46 -10.16 5.97
CA THR A 253 15.34 -10.31 5.04
C THR A 253 14.70 -11.67 5.27
N LEU A 254 13.45 -11.67 5.70
CA LEU A 254 12.73 -12.90 6.00
C LEU A 254 12.07 -13.37 4.71
N TYR A 255 12.26 -14.64 4.37
CA TYR A 255 11.60 -15.27 3.23
C TYR A 255 10.67 -16.35 3.74
N ARG A 256 9.38 -16.20 3.50
CA ARG A 256 8.40 -17.25 3.74
C ARG A 256 8.28 -18.10 2.49
N VAL A 257 8.61 -19.38 2.61
CA VAL A 257 8.43 -20.36 1.53
C VAL A 257 7.23 -21.23 1.86
N THR A 258 6.33 -21.39 0.91
CA THR A 258 5.24 -22.36 0.93
C THR A 258 5.43 -23.34 -0.21
N LEU A 259 5.42 -24.64 0.08
CA LEU A 259 5.32 -25.69 -0.93
C LEU A 259 3.93 -26.33 -0.86
N SER A 260 3.28 -26.49 -2.01
CA SER A 260 2.01 -27.22 -2.14
C SER A 260 2.18 -28.38 -3.10
N PHE A 261 1.98 -29.61 -2.64
CA PHE A 261 1.89 -30.79 -3.49
C PHE A 261 0.43 -31.02 -3.86
N VAL A 262 0.21 -31.28 -5.13
CA VAL A 262 -1.10 -31.39 -5.74
C VAL A 262 -1.19 -32.71 -6.47
N ASP A 263 -2.02 -33.62 -5.99
CA ASP A 263 -2.31 -34.86 -6.71
C ASP A 263 -3.03 -34.54 -8.03
N THR A 264 -2.46 -35.02 -9.13
CA THR A 264 -2.98 -34.78 -10.49
C THR A 264 -4.24 -35.59 -10.80
N THR A 265 -4.50 -36.66 -10.05
CA THR A 265 -5.63 -37.58 -10.27
C THR A 265 -6.89 -37.14 -9.52
N THR A 266 -6.74 -36.72 -8.26
CA THR A 266 -7.84 -36.28 -7.40
C THR A 266 -8.10 -34.77 -7.48
N GLY A 267 -7.14 -34.00 -8.02
CA GLY A 267 -7.21 -32.55 -8.03
C GLY A 267 -6.96 -31.94 -6.64
N LEU A 268 -7.15 -30.62 -6.52
CA LEU A 268 -6.64 -29.83 -5.40
C LEU A 268 -7.46 -29.88 -4.11
N ALA A 269 -8.72 -30.31 -4.15
CA ALA A 269 -9.63 -30.12 -3.02
C ALA A 269 -9.39 -31.13 -1.88
N GLU A 270 -9.02 -32.37 -2.20
CA GLU A 270 -8.92 -33.46 -1.21
C GLU A 270 -7.49 -34.04 -1.06
N GLY A 271 -6.58 -33.78 -2.01
CA GLY A 271 -5.21 -34.34 -2.04
C GLY A 271 -4.08 -33.35 -1.77
N ARG A 272 -4.36 -32.14 -1.23
CA ARG A 272 -3.34 -31.09 -1.09
C ARG A 272 -2.50 -31.25 0.18
N LEU A 273 -1.21 -31.54 0.01
CA LEU A 273 -0.24 -31.46 1.09
C LEU A 273 0.46 -30.09 1.05
N ARG A 274 0.54 -29.39 2.18
CA ARG A 274 1.16 -28.08 2.28
C ARG A 274 2.17 -28.04 3.42
N ALA A 275 3.35 -27.50 3.13
CA ALA A 275 4.36 -27.19 4.13
C ALA A 275 4.81 -25.74 3.96
N SER A 276 5.12 -25.07 5.07
CA SER A 276 5.59 -23.68 5.03
C SER A 276 6.64 -23.43 6.11
N GLY A 277 7.58 -22.54 5.82
CA GLY A 277 8.55 -22.08 6.82
C GLY A 277 9.19 -20.76 6.44
N VAL A 278 10.08 -20.27 7.30
CA VAL A 278 10.71 -18.94 7.17
C VAL A 278 12.22 -19.08 7.19
N ALA A 279 12.89 -18.47 6.22
CA ALA A 279 14.34 -18.39 6.12
C ALA A 279 14.82 -16.97 6.45
N GLN A 280 15.88 -16.85 7.24
CA GLN A 280 16.54 -15.57 7.52
C GLN A 280 17.65 -15.34 6.49
N GLY A 281 17.28 -14.72 5.37
CA GLY A 281 18.18 -14.46 4.25
C GLY A 281 18.20 -15.56 3.18
N GLU A 282 18.70 -15.20 2.01
CA GLU A 282 18.72 -16.06 0.80
C GLU A 282 19.55 -17.34 1.02
N ALA A 283 20.66 -17.25 1.76
CA ALA A 283 21.55 -18.39 2.02
C ALA A 283 20.86 -19.55 2.78
N GLN A 284 19.76 -19.29 3.49
CA GLN A 284 19.02 -20.33 4.22
C GLN A 284 17.90 -20.98 3.40
N LEU A 285 17.59 -20.45 2.20
CA LEU A 285 16.51 -20.98 1.36
C LEU A 285 16.71 -22.45 0.97
N PRO A 286 17.90 -22.91 0.54
CA PRO A 286 18.08 -24.31 0.17
C PRO A 286 17.80 -25.29 1.32
N THR A 287 18.28 -24.96 2.52
CA THR A 287 18.05 -25.77 3.72
C THR A 287 16.57 -25.82 4.08
N LEU A 288 15.88 -24.67 4.03
CA LEU A 288 14.44 -24.61 4.29
C LEU A 288 13.66 -25.44 3.27
N VAL A 289 13.92 -25.26 1.97
CA VAL A 289 13.25 -26.00 0.89
C VAL A 289 13.45 -27.51 1.07
N GLY A 290 14.67 -27.95 1.38
CA GLY A 290 14.96 -29.36 1.66
C GLY A 290 14.14 -29.93 2.82
N ALA A 291 14.01 -29.18 3.92
CA ALA A 291 13.19 -29.58 5.06
C ALA A 291 11.70 -29.69 4.70
N LEU A 292 11.17 -28.73 3.94
CA LEU A 292 9.77 -28.73 3.50
C LEU A 292 9.48 -29.88 2.53
N VAL A 293 10.38 -30.19 1.60
CA VAL A 293 10.23 -31.34 0.68
C VAL A 293 10.25 -32.64 1.47
N LYS A 294 11.18 -32.82 2.40
CA LYS A 294 11.23 -34.02 3.25
C LYS A 294 9.92 -34.22 4.01
N GLN A 295 9.36 -33.15 4.57
CA GLN A 295 8.07 -33.19 5.27
C GLN A 295 6.93 -33.63 4.33
N LEU A 296 6.87 -33.07 3.12
CA LEU A 296 5.80 -33.38 2.16
C LEU A 296 5.91 -34.80 1.62
N MET A 297 7.12 -35.24 1.28
CA MET A 297 7.38 -36.60 0.78
C MET A 297 7.03 -37.67 1.82
N ALA A 298 7.28 -37.40 3.11
CA ALA A 298 6.90 -38.31 4.19
C ALA A 298 5.37 -38.43 4.39
N ALA A 299 4.59 -37.46 3.89
CA ALA A 299 3.13 -37.46 3.96
C ALA A 299 2.47 -38.07 2.71
N LEU A 300 3.25 -38.46 1.69
CA LEU A 300 2.74 -39.13 0.51
C LEU A 300 2.41 -40.62 0.79
N PRO A 301 1.41 -41.21 0.12
CA PRO A 301 1.16 -42.65 0.18
C PRO A 301 2.41 -43.45 -0.21
N GLY A 302 2.79 -44.42 0.62
CA GLY A 302 4.08 -45.13 0.53
C GLY A 302 4.19 -46.21 -0.54
N ASP A 303 3.22 -46.35 -1.44
CA ASP A 303 3.15 -47.46 -2.41
C ASP A 303 3.82 -47.15 -3.76
N LYS A 304 4.16 -45.89 -4.05
CA LYS A 304 4.74 -45.48 -5.34
C LYS A 304 5.81 -44.39 -5.22
N VAL A 305 6.82 -44.47 -6.10
CA VAL A 305 7.76 -43.38 -6.32
C VAL A 305 7.03 -42.25 -7.07
N PRO A 306 6.82 -41.07 -6.46
CA PRO A 306 6.03 -40.03 -7.09
C PRO A 306 6.77 -39.43 -8.29
N ARG A 307 6.07 -39.27 -9.41
CA ARG A 307 6.49 -38.45 -10.56
C ARG A 307 6.03 -37.02 -10.32
N VAL A 308 6.97 -36.10 -10.21
CA VAL A 308 6.71 -34.75 -9.68
C VAL A 308 7.00 -33.68 -10.74
N GLY A 309 6.00 -32.87 -11.07
CA GLY A 309 6.21 -31.64 -11.83
C GLY A 309 6.44 -30.46 -10.88
N VAL A 310 7.41 -29.61 -11.15
CA VAL A 310 7.64 -28.37 -10.38
C VAL A 310 7.17 -27.18 -11.19
N VAL A 311 6.15 -26.51 -10.69
CA VAL A 311 5.47 -25.39 -11.36
C VAL A 311 5.84 -24.10 -10.65
N GLY A 312 6.84 -23.40 -11.20
CA GLY A 312 7.21 -22.01 -10.91
C GLY A 312 7.50 -21.64 -9.45
N VAL A 313 7.97 -20.41 -9.27
CA VAL A 313 7.96 -19.71 -7.98
C VAL A 313 6.99 -18.53 -8.13
N LEU A 314 5.97 -18.49 -7.27
CA LEU A 314 5.09 -17.33 -7.17
C LEU A 314 5.69 -16.39 -6.13
N ALA A 315 6.29 -15.29 -6.59
CA ALA A 315 6.83 -14.27 -5.72
C ALA A 315 5.91 -13.03 -5.68
N ASP A 316 5.56 -12.58 -4.49
CA ASP A 316 4.74 -11.38 -4.28
C ASP A 316 5.50 -10.07 -4.60
N ASP A 317 6.83 -10.13 -4.59
CA ASP A 317 7.72 -9.03 -4.97
C ASP A 317 8.16 -9.23 -6.43
N PRO A 318 7.79 -8.36 -7.38
CA PRO A 318 8.17 -8.47 -8.78
C PRO A 318 9.69 -8.38 -9.00
N THR A 319 10.46 -7.88 -8.03
CA THR A 319 11.94 -7.92 -8.08
C THR A 319 12.52 -9.27 -7.64
N ALA A 320 11.74 -10.08 -6.93
CA ALA A 320 12.07 -11.47 -6.64
C ALA A 320 11.62 -12.40 -7.78
N ALA A 321 10.47 -12.11 -8.40
CA ALA A 321 9.94 -12.79 -9.58
C ALA A 321 10.87 -12.63 -10.79
N GLY A 322 11.34 -13.73 -11.37
CA GLY A 322 12.24 -13.74 -12.52
C GLY A 322 13.71 -13.43 -12.18
N GLY A 323 14.04 -13.29 -10.89
CA GLY A 323 15.38 -13.01 -10.40
C GLY A 323 16.18 -14.24 -9.96
N ARG A 324 17.36 -13.99 -9.38
CA ARG A 324 18.26 -15.01 -8.80
C ARG A 324 17.59 -15.88 -7.72
N LEU A 325 16.61 -15.32 -7.00
CA LEU A 325 15.88 -16.00 -5.92
C LEU A 325 15.02 -17.16 -6.44
N ASP A 326 14.29 -16.95 -7.53
CA ASP A 326 13.47 -18.00 -8.14
C ASP A 326 14.33 -19.17 -8.62
N VAL A 327 15.46 -18.86 -9.28
CA VAL A 327 16.44 -19.87 -9.71
C VAL A 327 16.97 -20.65 -8.51
N THR A 328 17.30 -19.97 -7.41
CA THR A 328 17.80 -20.60 -6.18
C THR A 328 16.77 -21.55 -5.56
N VAL A 329 15.51 -21.13 -5.46
CA VAL A 329 14.42 -21.96 -4.93
C VAL A 329 14.12 -23.16 -5.84
N LEU A 330 14.10 -22.96 -7.17
CA LEU A 330 13.87 -24.05 -8.13
C LEU A 330 15.02 -25.07 -8.12
N GLN A 331 16.27 -24.62 -8.05
CA GLN A 331 17.43 -25.51 -7.92
C GLN A 331 17.39 -26.29 -6.61
N ALA A 332 17.10 -25.62 -5.50
CA ALA A 332 16.94 -26.27 -4.20
C ALA A 332 15.80 -27.29 -4.20
N LEU A 333 14.67 -26.96 -4.82
CA LEU A 333 13.50 -27.84 -4.91
C LEU A 333 13.81 -29.08 -5.77
N ASN A 334 14.46 -28.89 -6.91
CA ASN A 334 14.90 -30.01 -7.75
C ASN A 334 15.87 -30.93 -7.00
N ALA A 335 16.91 -30.37 -6.37
CA ALA A 335 17.88 -31.15 -5.61
C ALA A 335 17.23 -31.90 -4.44
N ALA A 336 16.31 -31.25 -3.72
CA ALA A 336 15.60 -31.86 -2.60
C ALA A 336 14.65 -32.99 -3.05
N LEU A 337 13.94 -32.82 -4.17
CA LEU A 337 13.08 -33.86 -4.74
C LEU A 337 13.89 -35.07 -5.22
N GLN A 338 15.03 -34.85 -5.88
CA GLN A 338 15.95 -35.92 -6.27
C GLN A 338 16.48 -36.68 -5.05
N ALA A 339 16.92 -35.96 -4.02
CA ALA A 339 17.41 -36.55 -2.77
C ALA A 339 16.33 -37.35 -2.02
N ALA A 340 15.06 -36.95 -2.17
CA ALA A 340 13.91 -37.66 -1.61
C ALA A 340 13.44 -38.85 -2.48
N GLY A 341 14.13 -39.14 -3.58
CA GLY A 341 13.83 -40.28 -4.46
C GLY A 341 12.64 -40.05 -5.40
N ALA A 342 12.23 -38.80 -5.64
CA ALA A 342 11.22 -38.52 -6.67
C ALA A 342 11.73 -39.00 -8.04
N GLY A 343 10.83 -39.58 -8.85
CA GLY A 343 11.18 -40.18 -10.13
C GLY A 343 11.47 -39.13 -11.22
N LYS A 344 10.58 -39.01 -12.20
CA LYS A 344 10.72 -38.02 -13.27
C LYS A 344 10.35 -36.63 -12.74
N ILE A 345 11.33 -35.72 -12.74
CA ILE A 345 11.12 -34.31 -12.38
C ILE A 345 11.06 -33.47 -13.65
N ARG A 346 10.00 -32.67 -13.80
CA ARG A 346 9.89 -31.66 -14.86
C ARG A 346 9.85 -30.27 -14.23
N LEU A 347 10.84 -29.44 -14.56
CA LEU A 347 10.87 -28.04 -14.14
C LEU A 347 10.24 -27.18 -15.23
N PHE A 348 9.28 -26.34 -14.85
CA PHE A 348 8.75 -25.30 -15.73
C PHE A 348 9.36 -23.96 -15.31
N SER A 349 9.85 -23.18 -16.29
CA SER A 349 10.25 -21.78 -16.01
C SER A 349 9.02 -20.98 -15.54
N GLN A 350 9.22 -19.83 -14.90
CA GLN A 350 8.09 -18.97 -14.53
C GLN A 350 7.30 -18.54 -15.77
N GLU A 351 8.01 -18.17 -16.84
CA GLU A 351 7.39 -17.82 -18.14
C GLU A 351 6.71 -19.03 -18.78
N GLY A 352 7.34 -20.21 -18.78
CA GLY A 352 6.72 -21.43 -19.30
C GLY A 352 5.51 -21.87 -18.47
N THR A 353 5.55 -21.64 -17.16
CA THR A 353 4.42 -21.83 -16.24
C THR A 353 3.32 -20.84 -16.60
N ARG A 354 3.63 -19.56 -16.73
CA ARG A 354 2.66 -18.51 -17.06
C ARG A 354 2.03 -18.73 -18.43
N GLN A 355 2.82 -18.96 -19.47
CA GLN A 355 2.34 -19.30 -20.82
C GLN A 355 1.45 -20.54 -20.83
N MET A 356 1.81 -21.56 -20.06
CA MET A 356 1.02 -22.78 -19.92
C MET A 356 -0.31 -22.52 -19.19
N LEU A 357 -0.27 -21.75 -18.11
CA LEU A 357 -1.44 -21.32 -17.34
C LEU A 357 -2.37 -20.45 -18.20
N ASP A 358 -1.81 -19.49 -18.92
CA ASP A 358 -2.50 -18.61 -19.85
C ASP A 358 -3.12 -19.39 -21.03
N ALA A 359 -2.39 -20.35 -21.61
CA ALA A 359 -2.90 -21.24 -22.66
C ALA A 359 -4.08 -22.09 -22.18
N ALA A 360 -4.08 -22.48 -20.91
CA ALA A 360 -5.18 -23.19 -20.26
C ALA A 360 -6.30 -22.25 -19.76
N ARG A 361 -6.13 -20.93 -19.89
CA ARG A 361 -7.01 -19.88 -19.35
C ARG A 361 -7.18 -19.96 -17.84
N LEU A 362 -6.11 -20.29 -17.14
CA LEU A 362 -6.10 -20.41 -15.69
C LEU A 362 -5.13 -19.35 -15.13
N VAL A 363 -5.58 -18.56 -14.16
CA VAL A 363 -4.63 -17.76 -13.35
C VAL A 363 -4.01 -18.66 -12.28
N PRO A 364 -2.77 -18.44 -11.81
CA PRO A 364 -2.13 -19.28 -10.79
C PRO A 364 -3.05 -19.53 -9.58
N GLU A 365 -3.76 -18.50 -9.13
CA GLU A 365 -4.74 -18.56 -8.04
C GLU A 365 -6.00 -19.36 -8.41
N ALA A 366 -6.39 -19.39 -9.68
CA ALA A 366 -7.51 -20.19 -10.18
C ALA A 366 -7.11 -21.65 -10.38
N VAL A 367 -5.88 -21.94 -10.84
CA VAL A 367 -5.33 -23.30 -10.78
C VAL A 367 -5.30 -23.79 -9.35
N LEU A 368 -4.85 -22.96 -8.40
CA LEU A 368 -4.85 -23.27 -6.98
C LEU A 368 -6.25 -23.50 -6.38
N ARG A 369 -7.33 -23.12 -7.08
CA ARG A 369 -8.73 -23.23 -6.63
C ARG A 369 -9.55 -24.29 -7.37
N ASP A 370 -9.30 -24.52 -8.67
CA ASP A 370 -10.02 -25.46 -9.54
C ASP A 370 -9.12 -25.97 -10.68
N PRO A 371 -8.34 -27.06 -10.49
CA PRO A 371 -7.40 -27.54 -11.48
C PRO A 371 -8.11 -28.37 -12.55
N ARG A 372 -8.13 -27.87 -13.78
CA ARG A 372 -8.44 -28.71 -14.95
C ARG A 372 -7.18 -29.45 -15.40
N PRO A 373 -7.29 -30.69 -15.90
CA PRO A 373 -6.14 -31.40 -16.46
C PRO A 373 -5.54 -30.57 -17.60
N VAL A 374 -4.34 -30.05 -17.39
CA VAL A 374 -3.56 -29.37 -18.43
C VAL A 374 -2.85 -30.46 -19.23
N LYS A 375 -3.02 -30.45 -20.56
CA LYS A 375 -2.42 -31.42 -21.47
C LYS A 375 -0.91 -31.49 -21.24
N GLY A 376 -0.37 -32.68 -20.94
CA GLY A 376 1.05 -32.89 -20.62
C GLY A 376 1.39 -33.17 -19.15
N PHE A 377 0.41 -33.06 -18.22
CA PHE A 377 0.53 -33.52 -16.82
C PHE A 377 0.08 -34.96 -16.59
N GLU A 378 -0.49 -35.62 -17.60
CA GLU A 378 -1.03 -36.99 -17.56
C GLU A 378 -0.01 -38.05 -17.08
N ALA A 379 1.29 -37.72 -17.15
CA ALA A 379 2.39 -38.58 -16.73
C ALA A 379 3.00 -38.19 -15.37
N LEU A 380 2.40 -37.24 -14.63
CA LEU A 380 2.84 -36.81 -13.31
C LEU A 380 1.81 -37.27 -12.27
N ASP A 381 2.29 -37.69 -11.11
CA ASP A 381 1.42 -38.05 -9.98
C ASP A 381 1.16 -36.82 -9.10
N TYR A 382 2.14 -35.92 -9.01
CA TYR A 382 2.03 -34.68 -8.24
C TYR A 382 2.58 -33.46 -8.98
N VAL A 383 2.00 -32.30 -8.69
CA VAL A 383 2.52 -30.98 -9.05
C VAL A 383 2.91 -30.22 -7.79
N VAL A 384 4.11 -29.65 -7.77
CA VAL A 384 4.62 -28.84 -6.66
C VAL A 384 4.64 -27.39 -7.07
N ILE A 385 3.95 -26.56 -6.29
CA ILE A 385 3.93 -25.10 -6.46
C ILE A 385 4.69 -24.49 -5.29
N ALA A 386 5.72 -23.71 -5.59
CA ALA A 386 6.45 -22.93 -4.61
C ALA A 386 5.94 -21.49 -4.60
N SER A 387 5.61 -20.97 -3.42
CA SER A 387 5.32 -19.54 -3.21
C SER A 387 6.36 -18.96 -2.27
N LEU A 388 6.95 -17.83 -2.69
CA LEU A 388 8.02 -17.13 -2.00
C LEU A 388 7.56 -15.71 -1.65
N VAL A 389 7.36 -15.44 -0.37
CA VAL A 389 7.00 -14.10 0.09
C VAL A 389 8.19 -13.51 0.82
N LYS A 390 8.69 -12.38 0.31
CA LYS A 390 9.73 -11.60 0.98
C LYS A 390 9.06 -10.65 1.98
N THR A 391 9.29 -10.89 3.26
CA THR A 391 8.80 -10.05 4.36
C THR A 391 9.93 -9.17 4.86
N MET A 392 9.72 -7.86 4.86
CA MET A 392 10.65 -6.86 5.39
C MET A 392 10.58 -6.77 6.92
#